data_AF-A0A7J9W4M6-F1
#
_entry.id   AF-A0A7J9W4M6-F1
#
_cell.length_a   1.000
_cell.length_b   1.000
_cell.length_c   1.000
_cell.angle_alpha   90.00
_cell.angle_beta   90.00
_cell.angle_gamma   90.00
#
_symmetry.space_group_name_H-M   'P 1'
#
loop_
_entity.id
_entity.type
_entity.pdbx_description
1 polymer ?
#
loop_
_entity_poly.entity_id
_entity_poly.type
_entity_poly.pdbx_seq_one_letter_code
_entity_poly.pdbx_strand_id
1 'polypeptide(L)'
;MLHPVLDTPESRRALASRDIGTVYRLLKQRGVSQRTIAHATGQSQSEVSEILKGRRVRGYDLLVRICDGLGVGRGTMGLASTDSYADGPGHPVMDDEMIRRRFLGLASSALLGSTVLGEAGGLPLLTGPPGQLGKVDVPWIRAMTVRLRDMEYQHGGASVAGAAQGVAQQVIGSLRVSPPNRDLQVAGAGLIWSAGWILHDAGQRHAFWQHLATALDLAREAGDKTTVINCIDMAGRVEREAGNHKQAAKLFELLSTRSRPDATRWGLLAESYAPLSPDAAMAALSRLRDAEGTDAPDAIGMVGHVSLALGDHDAAVAAFERSLPNRHGTRVAVQETAPMAIAHLRAGDVATGVQVAQHAAALAGDLRSTDADAAIHRMATELARQSDSTARDLSRELVSA
;
A
#
# COMPACT_ATOMS: atom_id res chain seq x y z
N MET A 1 -28.04 -19.69 -9.85
CA MET A 1 -26.90 -18.77 -9.58
C MET A 1 -26.82 -17.74 -10.68
N LEU A 2 -26.72 -16.45 -10.34
CA LEU A 2 -26.76 -15.34 -11.31
C LEU A 2 -25.35 -14.90 -11.78
N HIS A 3 -24.29 -15.50 -11.25
CA HIS A 3 -22.88 -15.23 -11.57
C HIS A 3 -22.54 -15.18 -13.08
N PRO A 4 -23.00 -16.10 -13.95
CA PRO A 4 -22.64 -16.09 -15.37
C PRO A 4 -23.13 -14.83 -16.11
N VAL A 5 -24.19 -14.21 -15.58
CA VAL A 5 -24.82 -13.01 -16.14
C VAL A 5 -23.99 -11.75 -15.80
N LEU A 6 -23.06 -11.85 -14.84
CA LEU A 6 -22.23 -10.76 -14.30
C LEU A 6 -20.75 -10.85 -14.72
N ASP A 7 -20.41 -11.60 -15.77
CA ASP A 7 -19.03 -11.73 -16.23
C ASP A 7 -18.64 -10.71 -17.32
N THR A 8 -19.03 -9.43 -17.15
CA THR A 8 -18.57 -8.34 -18.03
C THR A 8 -17.69 -7.32 -17.29
N PRO A 9 -16.85 -6.55 -18.00
CA PRO A 9 -16.02 -5.53 -17.37
C PRO A 9 -16.83 -4.48 -16.58
N GLU A 10 -18.05 -4.18 -17.01
CA GLU A 10 -18.97 -3.23 -16.36
C GLU A 10 -19.48 -3.77 -15.03
N SER A 11 -19.87 -5.05 -14.97
CA SER A 11 -20.32 -5.68 -13.73
C SER A 11 -19.16 -5.87 -12.76
N ARG A 12 -17.96 -6.22 -13.24
CA ARG A 12 -16.77 -6.31 -12.38
C ARG A 12 -16.41 -4.96 -11.74
N ARG A 13 -16.49 -3.86 -12.50
CA ARG A 13 -16.31 -2.50 -11.97
C ARG A 13 -17.37 -2.12 -10.96
N ALA A 14 -18.65 -2.40 -11.24
CA ALA A 14 -19.76 -2.11 -10.34
C ALA A 14 -19.69 -2.93 -9.04
N LEU A 15 -19.25 -4.19 -9.12
CA LEU A 15 -18.99 -5.03 -7.95
C LEU A 15 -17.83 -4.47 -7.12
N ALA A 16 -16.70 -4.13 -7.76
CA ALA A 16 -15.54 -3.58 -7.08
C ALA A 16 -15.81 -2.24 -6.38
N SER A 17 -16.66 -1.38 -6.96
CA SER A 17 -17.09 -0.11 -6.34
C SER A 17 -18.29 -0.24 -5.40
N ARG A 18 -18.81 -1.47 -5.18
CA ARG A 18 -20.01 -1.76 -4.39
C ARG A 18 -21.27 -1.02 -4.87
N ASP A 19 -21.34 -0.70 -6.16
CA ASP A 19 -22.50 -0.06 -6.79
C ASP A 19 -23.58 -1.10 -7.12
N ILE A 20 -24.31 -1.50 -6.08
CA ILE A 20 -25.38 -2.51 -6.18
C ILE A 20 -26.51 -2.05 -7.12
N GLY A 21 -26.77 -0.75 -7.21
CA GLY A 21 -27.77 -0.20 -8.13
C GLY A 21 -27.40 -0.49 -9.59
N THR A 22 -26.13 -0.32 -9.96
CA THR A 22 -25.62 -0.69 -11.29
C THR A 22 -25.62 -2.20 -11.50
N VAL A 23 -25.23 -2.99 -10.51
CA VAL A 23 -25.29 -4.47 -10.58
C VAL A 23 -26.71 -4.96 -10.88
N TYR A 24 -27.73 -4.43 -10.20
CA TYR A 24 -29.13 -4.83 -10.43
C TYR A 24 -29.68 -4.36 -11.76
N ARG A 25 -29.28 -3.19 -12.26
CA ARG A 25 -29.63 -2.73 -13.61
C ARG A 25 -29.03 -3.66 -14.67
N LEU A 26 -27.78 -4.07 -14.51
CA LEU A 26 -27.10 -5.01 -15.41
C LEU A 26 -27.74 -6.41 -15.42
N LEU A 27 -28.25 -6.87 -14.26
CA LEU A 27 -29.02 -8.11 -14.17
C LEU A 27 -30.38 -7.98 -14.88
N LYS A 28 -31.09 -6.86 -14.67
CA LYS A 28 -32.37 -6.59 -15.35
C LYS A 28 -32.23 -6.51 -16.87
N GLN A 29 -31.18 -5.86 -17.37
CA GLN A 29 -30.90 -5.77 -18.80
C GLN A 29 -30.68 -7.14 -19.44
N ARG A 30 -30.28 -8.14 -18.65
CA ARG A 30 -30.09 -9.53 -19.08
C ARG A 30 -31.26 -10.44 -18.71
N GLY A 31 -32.44 -9.86 -18.49
CA GLY A 31 -33.69 -10.59 -18.30
C GLY A 31 -33.97 -11.09 -16.87
N VAL A 32 -33.15 -10.74 -15.88
CA VAL A 32 -33.38 -11.15 -14.49
C VAL A 32 -34.42 -10.23 -13.84
N SER A 33 -35.54 -10.80 -13.39
CA SER A 33 -36.60 -10.03 -12.75
C SER A 33 -36.20 -9.53 -11.35
N GLN A 34 -36.80 -8.43 -10.87
CA GLN A 34 -36.57 -7.95 -9.49
C GLN A 34 -36.92 -9.00 -8.45
N ARG A 35 -37.97 -9.80 -8.68
CA ARG A 35 -38.38 -10.88 -7.78
C ARG A 35 -37.32 -11.98 -7.70
N THR A 36 -36.66 -12.29 -8.82
CA THR A 36 -35.54 -13.24 -8.87
C THR A 36 -34.32 -12.71 -8.13
N ILE A 37 -34.00 -11.42 -8.27
CA ILE A 37 -32.90 -10.77 -7.53
C ILE A 37 -33.20 -10.77 -6.02
N ALA A 38 -34.42 -10.39 -5.64
CA ALA A 38 -34.88 -10.37 -4.25
C ALA A 38 -34.75 -11.75 -3.60
N HIS A 39 -35.25 -12.79 -4.28
CA HIS A 39 -35.14 -14.17 -3.79
C HIS A 39 -33.69 -14.64 -3.69
N ALA A 40 -32.87 -14.39 -4.72
CA ALA A 40 -31.47 -14.83 -4.72
C ALA A 40 -30.64 -14.17 -3.61
N THR A 41 -30.91 -12.90 -3.31
CA THR A 41 -30.14 -12.09 -2.35
C THR A 41 -30.76 -12.03 -0.95
N GLY A 42 -31.86 -12.74 -0.70
CA GLY A 42 -32.56 -12.71 0.59
C GLY A 42 -33.06 -11.30 0.99
N GLN A 43 -33.50 -10.52 0.01
CA GLN A 43 -34.09 -9.19 0.18
C GLN A 43 -35.58 -9.20 -0.20
N SER A 44 -36.34 -8.21 0.25
CA SER A 44 -37.70 -7.98 -0.26
C SER A 44 -37.67 -7.32 -1.64
N GLN A 45 -38.73 -7.52 -2.44
CA GLN A 45 -38.84 -6.88 -3.76
C GLN A 45 -38.86 -5.35 -3.65
N SER A 46 -39.46 -4.80 -2.58
CA SER A 46 -39.46 -3.36 -2.31
C SER A 46 -38.05 -2.82 -2.08
N GLU A 47 -37.20 -3.53 -1.33
CA GLU A 47 -35.80 -3.13 -1.12
C GLU A 47 -34.98 -3.12 -2.42
N VAL A 48 -35.17 -4.13 -3.27
CA VAL A 48 -34.53 -4.18 -4.60
C VAL A 48 -35.00 -3.01 -5.48
N SER A 49 -36.28 -2.65 -5.42
CA SER A 49 -36.81 -1.49 -6.14
C SER A 49 -36.20 -0.17 -5.63
N GLU A 50 -36.07 0.00 -4.31
CA GLU A 50 -35.47 1.21 -3.74
C GLU A 50 -33.97 1.34 -4.07
N ILE A 51 -33.24 0.23 -4.09
CA ILE A 51 -31.82 0.21 -4.53
C ILE A 51 -31.71 0.60 -6.01
N LEU A 52 -32.61 0.11 -6.86
CA LEU A 52 -32.67 0.51 -8.28
C LEU A 52 -33.01 1.99 -8.48
N LYS A 53 -33.75 2.60 -7.55
CA LYS A 53 -34.09 4.04 -7.57
C LYS A 53 -32.98 4.93 -6.97
N GLY A 54 -31.89 4.35 -6.47
CA GLY A 54 -30.73 5.11 -5.99
C GLY A 54 -30.45 4.98 -4.49
N ARG A 55 -31.20 4.17 -3.73
CA ARG A 55 -30.86 3.88 -2.33
C ARG A 55 -29.54 3.11 -2.26
N ARG A 56 -28.52 3.70 -1.63
CA ARG A 56 -27.21 3.05 -1.46
C ARG A 56 -27.26 1.96 -0.38
N VAL A 57 -26.62 0.83 -0.64
CA VAL A 57 -26.44 -0.27 0.32
C VAL A 57 -25.19 0.01 1.15
N ARG A 58 -25.36 0.31 2.44
CA ARG A 58 -24.24 0.61 3.36
C ARG A 58 -23.87 -0.54 4.30
N GLY A 59 -24.82 -1.43 4.62
CA GLY A 59 -24.63 -2.50 5.59
C GLY A 59 -23.76 -3.63 5.05
N TYR A 60 -22.70 -3.96 5.78
CA TYR A 60 -21.76 -5.03 5.43
C TYR A 60 -22.44 -6.39 5.28
N ASP A 61 -23.30 -6.78 6.24
CA ASP A 61 -24.02 -8.06 6.21
C ASP A 61 -24.94 -8.19 4.99
N LEU A 62 -25.52 -7.08 4.56
CA LEU A 62 -26.36 -7.04 3.37
C LEU A 62 -25.51 -7.19 2.11
N LEU A 63 -24.34 -6.56 2.03
CA LEU A 63 -23.40 -6.72 0.91
C LEU A 63 -22.89 -8.15 0.81
N VAL A 64 -22.56 -8.79 1.94
CA VAL A 64 -22.15 -10.20 1.98
C VAL A 64 -23.28 -11.10 1.48
N ARG A 65 -24.51 -10.90 1.94
CA ARG A 65 -25.68 -11.66 1.49
C ARG A 65 -25.97 -11.47 0.00
N ILE A 66 -25.78 -10.26 -0.51
CA ILE A 66 -25.91 -9.96 -1.95
C ILE A 66 -24.81 -10.69 -2.73
N CYS A 67 -23.55 -10.67 -2.26
CA CYS A 67 -22.46 -11.42 -2.90
C CYS A 67 -22.77 -12.91 -2.99
N ASP A 68 -23.11 -13.50 -1.85
CA ASP A 68 -23.40 -14.93 -1.74
C ASP A 68 -24.60 -15.30 -2.61
N GLY A 69 -25.67 -14.50 -2.56
CA GLY A 69 -26.89 -14.71 -3.35
C GLY A 69 -26.72 -14.57 -4.86
N LEU A 70 -25.83 -13.67 -5.29
CA LEU A 70 -25.44 -13.53 -6.70
C LEU A 70 -24.45 -14.62 -7.13
N GLY A 71 -23.82 -15.31 -6.17
CA GLY A 71 -22.77 -16.29 -6.41
C GLY A 71 -21.44 -15.66 -6.83
N VAL A 72 -21.19 -14.40 -6.46
CA VAL A 72 -19.94 -13.68 -6.72
C VAL A 72 -19.02 -13.79 -5.51
N GLY A 73 -17.71 -13.98 -5.77
CA GLY A 73 -16.72 -14.07 -4.69
C GLY A 73 -16.72 -12.79 -3.85
N ARG A 74 -16.68 -12.92 -2.52
CA ARG A 74 -16.67 -11.78 -1.59
C ARG A 74 -15.49 -10.83 -1.83
N GLY A 75 -14.37 -11.35 -2.35
CA GLY A 75 -13.21 -10.56 -2.80
C GLY A 75 -13.51 -9.61 -3.97
N THR A 76 -14.50 -9.92 -4.83
CA THR A 76 -14.90 -9.08 -5.97
C THR A 76 -15.58 -7.77 -5.54
N MET A 77 -16.14 -7.71 -4.31
CA MET A 77 -16.65 -6.48 -3.70
C MET A 77 -15.71 -5.90 -2.62
N GLY A 78 -14.50 -6.44 -2.48
CA GLY A 78 -13.56 -6.07 -1.43
C GLY A 78 -14.11 -6.33 -0.02
N LEU A 79 -14.89 -7.40 0.17
CA LEU A 79 -15.52 -7.79 1.46
C LEU A 79 -14.78 -8.95 2.14
N ALA A 80 -13.54 -9.23 1.76
CA ALA A 80 -12.74 -10.26 2.41
C ALA A 80 -12.09 -9.68 3.68
N SER A 81 -12.83 -9.71 4.79
CA SER A 81 -12.26 -9.67 6.15
C SER A 81 -12.47 -11.04 6.81
N THR A 82 -11.46 -11.46 7.55
CA THR A 82 -11.21 -12.79 8.12
C THR A 82 -12.42 -13.60 8.58
N ASP A 83 -12.47 -14.89 8.23
CA ASP A 83 -12.52 -15.98 9.22
C ASP A 83 -12.32 -17.37 8.60
N SER A 84 -11.38 -18.09 9.23
CA SER A 84 -11.35 -19.53 9.52
C SER A 84 -11.34 -20.60 8.41
N TYR A 85 -10.26 -21.39 8.44
CA TYR A 85 -10.17 -22.76 7.92
C TYR A 85 -11.30 -23.65 8.46
N ALA A 86 -12.05 -24.34 7.59
CA ALA A 86 -12.57 -25.71 7.79
C ALA A 86 -13.37 -26.21 6.55
N ASP A 87 -12.79 -27.22 5.87
CA ASP A 87 -13.38 -28.47 5.35
C ASP A 87 -14.75 -28.54 4.61
N GLY A 88 -14.77 -29.31 3.50
CA GLY A 88 -15.97 -29.98 2.95
C GLY A 88 -16.48 -29.55 1.55
N PRO A 89 -17.08 -30.47 0.75
CA PRO A 89 -16.73 -30.65 -0.67
C PRO A 89 -17.75 -30.11 -1.69
N GLY A 90 -17.25 -29.75 -2.88
CA GLY A 90 -18.10 -29.44 -4.05
C GLY A 90 -17.33 -28.80 -5.21
N HIS A 91 -16.39 -29.51 -5.81
CA HIS A 91 -15.77 -29.08 -7.08
C HIS A 91 -16.64 -29.51 -8.28
N PRO A 92 -16.94 -28.61 -9.23
CA PRO A 92 -17.75 -28.91 -10.42
C PRO A 92 -16.97 -29.72 -11.47
N VAL A 93 -17.71 -30.59 -12.16
CA VAL A 93 -17.28 -31.41 -13.30
C VAL A 93 -16.76 -30.51 -14.43
N MET A 94 -15.61 -30.90 -14.97
CA MET A 94 -14.84 -30.19 -15.96
C MET A 94 -14.76 -31.12 -17.19
N ASP A 95 -14.85 -30.60 -18.42
CA ASP A 95 -14.82 -31.43 -19.65
C ASP A 95 -13.53 -32.27 -19.72
N ASP A 96 -13.58 -33.57 -20.02
CA ASP A 96 -12.46 -34.52 -19.91
C ASP A 96 -11.20 -34.07 -20.68
N GLU A 97 -11.36 -33.34 -21.79
CA GLU A 97 -10.25 -32.75 -22.55
C GLU A 97 -9.63 -31.56 -21.79
N MET A 98 -10.46 -30.76 -21.13
CA MET A 98 -10.07 -29.63 -20.28
C MET A 98 -9.57 -30.10 -18.91
N ILE A 99 -10.07 -31.23 -18.37
CA ILE A 99 -9.50 -31.99 -17.26
C ILE A 99 -8.14 -32.48 -17.66
N ARG A 100 -7.99 -33.12 -18.82
CA ARG A 100 -6.70 -33.63 -19.28
C ARG A 100 -5.71 -32.49 -19.53
N ARG A 101 -6.14 -31.35 -20.09
CA ARG A 101 -5.28 -30.19 -20.35
C ARG A 101 -4.96 -29.38 -19.10
N ARG A 102 -5.87 -29.28 -18.14
CA ARG A 102 -5.63 -28.65 -16.82
C ARG A 102 -4.88 -29.59 -15.88
N PHE A 103 -5.11 -30.89 -15.94
CA PHE A 103 -4.33 -31.91 -15.25
C PHE A 103 -2.94 -32.03 -15.86
N LEU A 104 -2.77 -31.97 -17.18
CA LEU A 104 -1.45 -31.88 -17.82
C LEU A 104 -0.80 -30.53 -17.54
N GLY A 105 -1.55 -29.42 -17.47
CA GLY A 105 -1.02 -28.12 -17.07
C GLY A 105 -0.60 -28.08 -15.59
N LEU A 106 -1.40 -28.71 -14.71
CA LEU A 106 -1.12 -28.80 -13.27
C LEU A 106 -0.05 -29.86 -12.97
N ALA A 107 -0.06 -31.00 -13.64
CA ALA A 107 0.98 -32.03 -13.56
C ALA A 107 2.28 -31.54 -14.18
N SER A 108 2.24 -30.75 -15.26
CA SER A 108 3.43 -30.04 -15.77
C SER A 108 3.89 -28.98 -14.77
N SER A 109 3.00 -28.24 -14.10
CA SER A 109 3.38 -27.28 -13.06
C SER A 109 3.91 -27.94 -11.77
N ALA A 110 3.46 -29.15 -11.46
CA ALA A 110 3.90 -29.94 -10.30
C ALA A 110 5.18 -30.73 -10.59
N LEU A 111 5.44 -31.12 -11.85
CA LEU A 111 6.67 -31.77 -12.30
C LEU A 111 7.77 -30.78 -12.75
N LEU A 112 7.44 -29.53 -13.12
CA LEU A 112 8.39 -28.54 -13.66
C LEU A 112 8.38 -27.16 -12.97
N GLY A 113 7.69 -26.98 -11.84
CA GLY A 113 7.88 -25.82 -10.95
C GLY A 113 7.86 -24.43 -11.62
N SER A 114 6.90 -24.16 -12.52
CA SER A 114 6.71 -22.81 -13.10
C SER A 114 5.27 -22.34 -12.99
N THR A 115 5.12 -21.12 -12.46
CA THR A 115 3.89 -20.35 -12.42
C THR A 115 3.53 -19.82 -13.81
N VAL A 116 2.23 -19.83 -14.09
CA VAL A 116 1.59 -19.12 -15.21
C VAL A 116 1.88 -17.63 -15.07
N LEU A 117 2.80 -17.14 -15.89
CA LEU A 117 3.03 -15.73 -16.15
C LEU A 117 2.68 -15.52 -17.62
N GLY A 118 1.48 -14.99 -17.86
CA GLY A 118 1.12 -14.48 -19.17
C GLY A 118 2.09 -13.38 -19.56
N GLU A 119 2.81 -13.62 -20.66
CA GLU A 119 3.62 -12.64 -21.39
C GLU A 119 4.62 -11.83 -20.55
N ALA A 120 5.69 -12.49 -20.10
CA ALA A 120 6.97 -11.83 -19.91
C ALA A 120 8.10 -12.82 -20.24
N GLY A 121 9.09 -12.35 -20.99
CA GLY A 121 10.23 -13.13 -21.48
C GLY A 121 10.84 -14.07 -20.44
N GLY A 122 11.29 -15.23 -20.93
CA GLY A 122 11.74 -16.38 -20.16
C GLY A 122 12.63 -16.01 -18.97
N LEU A 123 12.09 -16.17 -17.77
CA LEU A 123 12.91 -16.27 -16.57
C LEU A 123 13.46 -17.70 -16.47
N PRO A 124 14.69 -17.89 -15.99
CA PRO A 124 15.20 -19.22 -15.70
C PRO A 124 14.28 -19.93 -14.70
N LEU A 125 14.11 -21.24 -14.84
CA LEU A 125 13.49 -22.06 -13.80
C LEU A 125 14.48 -22.30 -12.66
N LEU A 126 14.00 -22.64 -11.47
CA LEU A 126 14.88 -23.19 -10.41
C LEU A 126 15.58 -24.43 -10.96
N THR A 127 16.90 -24.52 -10.77
CA THR A 127 17.75 -25.56 -11.39
C THR A 127 18.29 -26.58 -10.38
N GLY A 128 18.08 -26.35 -9.08
CA GLY A 128 18.44 -27.28 -7.99
C GLY A 128 17.47 -28.47 -7.80
N PRO A 129 17.81 -29.44 -6.92
CA PRO A 129 16.89 -30.49 -6.51
C PRO A 129 15.57 -29.91 -6.00
N PRO A 130 14.41 -30.59 -6.17
CA PRO A 130 13.13 -30.07 -5.69
C PRO A 130 13.20 -29.65 -4.21
N GLY A 131 13.03 -28.36 -3.95
CA GLY A 131 13.04 -27.79 -2.60
C GLY A 131 14.42 -27.36 -2.07
N GLN A 132 15.53 -27.55 -2.78
CA GLN A 132 16.86 -27.05 -2.38
C GLN A 132 17.40 -26.03 -3.38
N LEU A 133 17.91 -24.92 -2.86
CA LEU A 133 18.55 -23.87 -3.62
C LEU A 133 20.07 -24.08 -3.64
N GLY A 134 20.65 -23.99 -4.84
CA GLY A 134 22.08 -23.99 -5.08
C GLY A 134 22.58 -22.64 -5.62
N LYS A 135 23.90 -22.47 -5.73
CA LYS A 135 24.51 -21.22 -6.27
C LYS A 135 23.93 -20.80 -7.63
N VAL A 136 23.53 -21.78 -8.44
CA VAL A 136 22.91 -21.61 -9.76
C VAL A 136 21.55 -20.89 -9.70
N ASP A 137 20.88 -20.88 -8.55
CA ASP A 137 19.58 -20.25 -8.37
C ASP A 137 19.67 -18.77 -7.91
N VAL A 138 20.87 -18.28 -7.54
CA VAL A 138 21.07 -16.88 -7.12
C VAL A 138 20.59 -15.87 -8.19
N PRO A 139 20.89 -16.03 -9.49
CA PRO A 139 20.39 -15.13 -10.53
C PRO A 139 18.86 -15.13 -10.63
N TRP A 140 18.22 -16.28 -10.41
CA TRP A 140 16.76 -16.39 -10.42
C TRP A 140 16.15 -15.58 -9.28
N ILE A 141 16.65 -15.73 -8.05
CA ILE A 141 16.16 -14.97 -6.89
C ILE A 141 16.27 -13.47 -7.15
N ARG A 142 17.41 -13.01 -7.67
CA ARG A 142 17.62 -11.59 -8.00
C ARG A 142 16.66 -11.09 -9.09
N ALA A 143 16.48 -11.86 -10.16
CA ALA A 143 15.56 -11.51 -11.25
C ALA A 143 14.11 -11.45 -10.76
N MET A 144 13.73 -12.36 -9.87
CA MET A 144 12.39 -12.36 -9.27
C MET A 144 12.17 -11.14 -8.37
N THR A 145 13.16 -10.72 -7.59
CA THR A 145 13.10 -9.48 -6.80
C THR A 145 12.83 -8.28 -7.69
N VAL A 146 13.56 -8.13 -8.80
CA VAL A 146 13.36 -7.03 -9.76
C VAL A 146 11.96 -7.07 -10.34
N ARG A 147 11.50 -8.25 -10.78
CA ARG A 147 10.17 -8.41 -11.36
C ARG A 147 9.04 -8.05 -10.39
N LEU A 148 9.15 -8.43 -9.11
CA LEU A 148 8.16 -8.07 -8.10
C LEU A 148 8.07 -6.54 -7.93
N ARG A 149 9.21 -5.84 -7.94
CA ARG A 149 9.28 -4.38 -7.85
C ARG A 149 8.71 -3.69 -9.10
N ASP A 150 9.00 -4.22 -10.28
CA ASP A 150 8.45 -3.69 -11.53
C ASP A 150 6.93 -3.85 -11.57
N MET A 151 6.41 -5.01 -11.15
CA MET A 151 4.98 -5.25 -11.05
C MET A 151 4.30 -4.36 -10.01
N GLU A 152 4.93 -4.18 -8.84
CA GLU A 152 4.44 -3.27 -7.80
C GLU A 152 4.37 -1.83 -8.32
N TYR A 153 5.38 -1.37 -9.06
CA TYR A 153 5.38 -0.05 -9.68
C TYR A 153 4.26 0.11 -10.71
N GLN A 154 3.99 -0.92 -11.52
CA GLN A 154 3.00 -0.88 -12.60
C GLN A 154 1.55 -1.07 -12.13
N HIS A 155 1.34 -1.86 -11.08
CA HIS A 155 0.00 -2.34 -10.68
C HIS A 155 -0.35 -2.06 -9.21
N GLY A 156 0.58 -1.48 -8.44
CA GLY A 156 0.43 -1.21 -7.01
C GLY A 156 0.63 -2.45 -6.13
N GLY A 157 1.13 -2.25 -4.90
CA GLY A 157 1.50 -3.33 -3.99
C GLY A 157 0.39 -4.33 -3.67
N ALA A 158 -0.86 -3.86 -3.51
CA ALA A 158 -2.01 -4.72 -3.21
C ALA A 158 -2.27 -5.80 -4.28
N SER A 159 -2.02 -5.50 -5.56
CA SER A 159 -2.25 -6.47 -6.65
C SER A 159 -1.16 -7.54 -6.72
N VAL A 160 0.04 -7.25 -6.22
CA VAL A 160 1.23 -8.11 -6.30
C VAL A 160 1.46 -8.87 -4.98
N ALA A 161 0.83 -8.45 -3.88
CA ALA A 161 1.05 -8.98 -2.53
C ALA A 161 0.95 -10.52 -2.43
N GLY A 162 -0.06 -11.14 -3.06
CA GLY A 162 -0.20 -12.59 -3.05
C GLY A 162 0.97 -13.32 -3.72
N ALA A 163 1.45 -12.79 -4.85
CA ALA A 163 2.62 -13.34 -5.55
C ALA A 163 3.90 -13.12 -4.75
N ALA A 164 4.09 -11.93 -4.20
CA ALA A 164 5.24 -11.60 -3.35
C ALA A 164 5.33 -12.53 -2.13
N GLN A 165 4.20 -12.75 -1.44
CA GLN A 165 4.12 -13.69 -0.31
C GLN A 165 4.42 -15.12 -0.72
N GLY A 166 3.84 -15.60 -1.83
CA GLY A 166 4.05 -16.96 -2.31
C GLY A 166 5.52 -17.25 -2.63
N VAL A 167 6.15 -16.35 -3.39
CA VAL A 167 7.57 -16.47 -3.75
C VAL A 167 8.48 -16.37 -2.52
N ALA A 168 8.22 -15.41 -1.62
CA ALA A 168 9.01 -15.28 -0.39
C ALA A 168 8.91 -16.53 0.48
N GLN A 169 7.71 -17.09 0.66
CA GLN A 169 7.50 -18.31 1.44
C GLN A 169 8.21 -19.52 0.81
N GLN A 170 8.20 -19.62 -0.52
CA GLN A 170 8.94 -20.65 -1.25
C GLN A 170 10.45 -20.53 -1.03
N VAL A 171 11.00 -19.31 -1.14
CA VAL A 171 12.43 -19.05 -0.90
C VAL A 171 12.81 -19.35 0.55
N ILE A 172 12.01 -18.90 1.53
CA ILE A 172 12.23 -19.19 2.95
C ILE A 172 12.24 -20.70 3.20
N GLY A 173 11.25 -21.42 2.67
CA GLY A 173 11.17 -22.88 2.81
C GLY A 173 12.37 -23.59 2.20
N SER A 174 12.79 -23.17 1.01
CA SER A 174 13.89 -23.80 0.29
C SER A 174 15.25 -23.51 0.94
N LEU A 175 15.48 -22.27 1.41
CA LEU A 175 16.71 -21.89 2.12
C LEU A 175 16.93 -22.72 3.39
N ARG A 176 15.85 -23.06 4.13
CA ARG A 176 15.95 -23.85 5.37
C ARG A 176 16.54 -25.25 5.18
N VAL A 177 16.34 -25.83 4.01
CA VAL A 177 16.83 -27.19 3.67
C VAL A 177 18.04 -27.15 2.74
N SER A 178 18.51 -25.96 2.37
CA SER A 178 19.68 -25.77 1.52
C SER A 178 20.96 -25.72 2.35
N PRO A 179 22.11 -26.18 1.83
CA PRO A 179 23.40 -25.97 2.47
C PRO A 179 23.68 -24.47 2.68
N PRO A 180 24.33 -24.07 3.80
CA PRO A 180 24.67 -22.67 4.05
C PRO A 180 25.45 -22.07 2.90
N ASN A 181 24.94 -20.98 2.35
CA ASN A 181 25.53 -20.30 1.21
C ASN A 181 25.27 -18.80 1.30
N ARG A 182 26.34 -18.03 1.44
CA ARG A 182 26.27 -16.59 1.61
C ARG A 182 25.52 -15.91 0.46
N ASP A 183 25.80 -16.24 -0.78
CA ASP A 183 25.20 -15.54 -1.93
C ASP A 183 23.69 -15.83 -2.06
N LEU A 184 23.27 -17.04 -1.70
CA LEU A 184 21.85 -17.39 -1.58
C LEU A 184 21.17 -16.67 -0.42
N GLN A 185 21.81 -16.59 0.74
CA GLN A 185 21.28 -15.85 1.89
C GLN A 185 21.12 -14.36 1.55
N VAL A 186 22.11 -13.74 0.89
CA VAL A 186 22.04 -12.34 0.45
C VAL A 186 20.91 -12.13 -0.55
N ALA A 187 20.84 -12.96 -1.60
CA ALA A 187 19.79 -12.83 -2.60
C ALA A 187 18.39 -13.07 -2.01
N GLY A 188 18.26 -14.09 -1.16
CA GLY A 188 17.02 -14.42 -0.46
C GLY A 188 16.57 -13.32 0.49
N ALA A 189 17.49 -12.76 1.28
CA ALA A 189 17.20 -11.63 2.17
C ALA A 189 16.67 -10.42 1.38
N GLY A 190 17.29 -10.10 0.24
CA GLY A 190 16.82 -9.01 -0.63
C GLY A 190 15.42 -9.25 -1.19
N LEU A 191 15.10 -10.49 -1.61
CA LEU A 191 13.77 -10.85 -2.09
C LEU A 191 12.72 -10.76 -0.96
N ILE A 192 13.02 -11.32 0.20
CA ILE A 192 12.11 -11.36 1.34
C ILE A 192 11.86 -9.95 1.89
N TRP A 193 12.89 -9.09 1.93
CA TRP A 193 12.75 -7.67 2.26
C TRP A 193 11.82 -6.94 1.29
N SER A 194 12.01 -7.14 -0.02
CA SER A 194 11.15 -6.57 -1.07
C SER A 194 9.70 -7.04 -0.93
N ALA A 195 9.48 -8.33 -0.70
CA ALA A 195 8.15 -8.88 -0.46
C ALA A 195 7.50 -8.30 0.80
N GLY A 196 8.29 -8.09 1.87
CA GLY A 196 7.84 -7.40 3.07
C GLY A 196 7.28 -6.01 2.76
N TRP A 197 7.99 -5.19 1.99
CA TRP A 197 7.52 -3.86 1.59
C TRP A 197 6.18 -3.92 0.83
N ILE A 198 6.08 -4.80 -0.16
CA ILE A 198 4.84 -4.97 -0.95
C ILE A 198 3.66 -5.35 -0.04
N LEU A 199 3.91 -6.20 0.96
CA LEU A 199 2.90 -6.62 1.93
C LEU A 199 2.48 -5.47 2.87
N HIS A 200 3.41 -4.60 3.26
CA HIS A 200 3.09 -3.37 4.01
C HIS A 200 2.19 -2.45 3.20
N ASP A 201 2.53 -2.17 1.94
CA ASP A 201 1.74 -1.32 1.04
C ASP A 201 0.34 -1.92 0.76
N ALA A 202 0.19 -3.24 0.90
CA ALA A 202 -1.08 -3.96 0.83
C ALA A 202 -1.86 -3.99 2.17
N GLY A 203 -1.36 -3.34 3.23
CA GLY A 203 -1.98 -3.31 4.55
C GLY A 203 -1.76 -4.57 5.40
N GLN A 204 -0.92 -5.51 4.97
CA GLN A 204 -0.67 -6.78 5.66
C GLN A 204 0.43 -6.66 6.72
N ARG A 205 0.17 -5.84 7.75
CA ARG A 205 1.17 -5.46 8.78
C ARG A 205 1.83 -6.63 9.51
N HIS A 206 1.09 -7.70 9.81
CA HIS A 206 1.65 -8.87 10.49
C HIS A 206 2.65 -9.61 9.59
N ALA A 207 2.27 -9.84 8.33
CA ALA A 207 3.11 -10.50 7.35
C ALA A 207 4.38 -9.68 7.06
N PHE A 208 4.25 -8.36 6.96
CA PHE A 208 5.39 -7.43 6.85
C PHE A 208 6.45 -7.69 7.92
N TRP A 209 6.07 -7.67 9.21
CA TRP A 209 7.04 -7.84 10.30
C TRP A 209 7.70 -9.22 10.32
N GLN A 210 6.95 -10.28 9.96
CA GLN A 210 7.52 -11.63 9.84
C GLN A 210 8.58 -11.72 8.73
N HIS A 211 8.29 -11.14 7.57
CA HIS A 211 9.22 -11.13 6.44
C HIS A 211 10.44 -10.26 6.76
N LEU A 212 10.23 -9.09 7.35
CA LEU A 212 11.32 -8.18 7.71
C LEU A 212 12.28 -8.80 8.73
N ALA A 213 11.75 -9.49 9.75
CA ALA A 213 12.57 -10.21 10.73
C ALA A 213 13.40 -11.32 10.05
N THR A 214 12.77 -12.10 9.16
CA THR A 214 13.44 -13.18 8.42
C THR A 214 14.55 -12.64 7.51
N ALA A 215 14.29 -11.56 6.78
CA ALA A 215 15.28 -10.91 5.93
C ALA A 215 16.46 -10.35 6.74
N LEU A 216 16.18 -9.73 7.89
CA LEU A 216 17.20 -9.19 8.78
C LEU A 216 18.11 -10.28 9.33
N ASP A 217 17.55 -11.42 9.75
CA ASP A 217 18.34 -12.55 10.25
C ASP A 217 19.24 -13.15 9.16
N LEU A 218 18.69 -13.40 7.97
CA LEU A 218 19.47 -13.89 6.83
C LEU A 218 20.59 -12.92 6.43
N ALA A 219 20.31 -11.62 6.38
CA ALA A 219 21.30 -10.61 6.05
C ALA A 219 22.40 -10.51 7.11
N ARG A 220 22.03 -10.60 8.40
CA ARG A 220 22.98 -10.61 9.52
C ARG A 220 23.90 -11.81 9.47
N GLU A 221 23.36 -13.01 9.24
CA GLU A 221 24.15 -14.23 9.10
C GLU A 221 25.10 -14.19 7.90
N ALA A 222 24.66 -13.63 6.77
CA ALA A 222 25.46 -13.48 5.56
C ALA A 222 26.49 -12.33 5.62
N GLY A 223 26.44 -11.50 6.66
CA GLY A 223 27.26 -10.28 6.77
C GLY A 223 26.90 -9.20 5.73
N ASP A 224 25.67 -9.20 5.23
CA ASP A 224 25.17 -8.21 4.28
C ASP A 224 24.68 -6.95 5.00
N LYS A 225 25.60 -6.01 5.18
CA LYS A 225 25.34 -4.73 5.84
C LYS A 225 24.28 -3.90 5.12
N THR A 226 24.18 -4.01 3.80
CA THR A 226 23.23 -3.21 3.00
C THR A 226 21.81 -3.63 3.31
N THR A 227 21.51 -4.93 3.23
CA THR A 227 20.15 -5.42 3.54
C THR A 227 19.80 -5.23 5.02
N VAL A 228 20.77 -5.35 5.94
CA VAL A 228 20.56 -5.00 7.36
C VAL A 228 20.12 -3.53 7.51
N ILE A 229 20.83 -2.60 6.86
CA ILE A 229 20.48 -1.17 6.88
C ILE A 229 19.08 -0.96 6.30
N ASN A 230 18.78 -1.57 5.15
CA ASN A 230 17.47 -1.46 4.50
C ASN A 230 16.33 -2.00 5.37
N CYS A 231 16.55 -3.08 6.12
CA CYS A 231 15.54 -3.62 7.03
C CYS A 231 15.25 -2.65 8.19
N ILE A 232 16.29 -2.07 8.79
CA ILE A 232 16.14 -1.13 9.90
C ILE A 232 15.50 0.19 9.41
N ASP A 233 15.90 0.68 8.24
CA ASP A 233 15.33 1.90 7.63
C ASP A 233 13.83 1.73 7.37
N MET A 234 13.45 0.59 6.79
CA MET A 234 12.06 0.24 6.54
C MET A 234 11.25 0.14 7.84
N ALA A 235 11.78 -0.55 8.87
CA ALA A 235 11.13 -0.60 10.18
C ALA A 235 10.92 0.80 10.76
N GLY A 236 11.93 1.68 10.67
CA GLY A 236 11.85 3.05 11.15
C GLY A 236 10.74 3.85 10.47
N ARG A 237 10.61 3.72 9.15
CA ARG A 237 9.56 4.37 8.36
C ARG A 237 8.17 3.88 8.76
N VAL A 238 7.97 2.57 8.87
CA VAL A 238 6.68 1.97 9.23
C VAL A 238 6.27 2.34 10.67
N GLU A 239 7.20 2.36 11.62
CA GLU A 239 6.91 2.81 12.98
C GLU A 239 6.54 4.29 13.01
N ARG A 240 7.22 5.14 12.23
CA ARG A 240 6.91 6.57 12.13
C ARG A 240 5.51 6.79 11.53
N GLU A 241 5.18 6.09 10.46
CA GLU A 241 3.85 6.14 9.82
C GLU A 241 2.74 5.68 10.79
N ALA A 242 3.03 4.70 11.64
CA ALA A 242 2.11 4.24 12.68
C ALA A 242 2.01 5.21 13.89
N GLY A 243 2.74 6.32 13.89
CA GLY A 243 2.79 7.27 15.02
C GLY A 243 3.66 6.83 16.20
N ASN A 244 4.40 5.73 16.06
CA ASN A 244 5.32 5.20 17.06
C ASN A 244 6.67 5.91 17.00
N HIS A 245 6.64 7.24 17.15
CA HIS A 245 7.77 8.15 16.95
C HIS A 245 9.01 7.77 17.78
N LYS A 246 8.82 7.26 19.00
CA LYS A 246 9.92 6.84 19.88
C LYS A 246 10.66 5.62 19.32
N GLN A 247 9.92 4.65 18.79
CA GLN A 247 10.50 3.46 18.17
C GLN A 247 11.20 3.82 16.86
N ALA A 248 10.57 4.66 16.04
CA ALA A 248 11.17 5.18 14.81
C ALA A 248 12.50 5.90 15.06
N ALA A 249 12.52 6.85 16.01
CA ALA A 249 13.74 7.59 16.37
C ALA A 249 14.87 6.64 16.78
N LYS A 250 14.59 5.65 17.64
CA LYS A 250 15.58 4.66 18.07
C LYS A 250 16.18 3.86 16.89
N LEU A 251 15.36 3.51 15.90
CA LEU A 251 15.80 2.78 14.71
C LEU A 251 16.68 3.65 13.82
N PHE A 252 16.30 4.91 13.59
CA PHE A 252 17.11 5.85 12.80
C PHE A 252 18.41 6.25 13.50
N GLU A 253 18.43 6.41 14.83
CA GLU A 253 19.67 6.60 15.58
C GLU A 253 20.62 5.42 15.44
N LEU A 254 20.09 4.19 15.53
CA LEU A 254 20.88 2.99 15.35
C LEU A 254 21.54 2.97 13.96
N LEU A 255 20.82 3.38 12.91
CA LEU A 255 21.39 3.52 11.56
C LEU A 255 22.50 4.56 11.50
N SER A 256 22.32 5.70 12.19
CA SER A 256 23.32 6.76 12.22
C SER A 256 24.64 6.34 12.88
N THR A 257 24.62 5.35 13.75
CA THR A 257 25.85 4.75 14.31
C THR A 257 26.51 3.73 13.40
N ARG A 258 25.79 3.18 12.42
CA ARG A 258 26.23 2.06 11.57
C ARG A 258 26.66 2.49 10.17
N SER A 259 26.22 3.65 9.72
CA SER A 259 26.51 4.22 8.41
C SER A 259 26.50 5.75 8.50
N ARG A 260 27.28 6.42 7.65
CA ARG A 260 27.20 7.88 7.53
C ARG A 260 25.81 8.23 6.99
N PRO A 261 24.98 8.99 7.72
CA PRO A 261 23.66 9.35 7.25
C PRO A 261 23.75 10.42 6.15
N ASP A 262 22.90 10.28 5.15
CA ASP A 262 22.59 11.34 4.20
C ASP A 262 21.56 12.31 4.82
N ALA A 263 21.25 13.38 4.10
CA ALA A 263 20.28 14.37 4.53
C ALA A 263 18.89 13.76 4.79
N THR A 264 18.45 12.81 3.95
CA THR A 264 17.15 12.12 4.12
C THR A 264 17.06 11.36 5.44
N ARG A 265 18.11 10.63 5.84
CA ARG A 265 18.13 9.91 7.12
C ARG A 265 18.12 10.86 8.32
N TRP A 266 18.85 11.98 8.24
CA TRP A 266 18.75 13.00 9.29
C TRP A 266 17.36 13.65 9.33
N GLY A 267 16.72 13.82 8.18
CA GLY A 267 15.33 14.28 8.08
C GLY A 267 14.36 13.32 8.75
N LEU A 268 14.47 12.02 8.49
CA LEU A 268 13.62 10.98 9.10
C LEU A 268 13.78 10.95 10.61
N LEU A 269 15.01 11.12 11.10
CA LEU A 269 15.28 11.22 12.53
C LEU A 269 14.69 12.51 13.12
N ALA A 270 14.83 13.65 12.44
CA ALA A 270 14.26 14.92 12.88
C ALA A 270 12.73 14.88 12.95
N GLU A 271 12.05 14.32 11.94
CA GLU A 271 10.60 14.12 11.94
C GLU A 271 10.15 13.18 13.06
N SER A 272 10.92 12.13 13.33
CA SER A 272 10.64 11.22 14.44
C SER A 272 10.80 11.90 15.79
N TYR A 273 11.68 12.90 15.89
CA TYR A 273 11.88 13.67 17.13
C TYR A 273 10.93 14.84 17.33
N ALA A 274 10.38 15.42 16.26
CA ALA A 274 9.53 16.60 16.34
C ALA A 274 8.41 16.50 17.40
N PRO A 275 7.66 15.39 17.53
CA PRO A 275 6.63 15.27 18.58
C PRO A 275 7.17 14.87 19.97
N LEU A 276 8.45 14.54 20.11
CA LEU A 276 9.05 14.02 21.34
C LEU A 276 9.95 15.03 22.05
N SER A 277 10.78 15.74 21.29
CA SER A 277 11.80 16.65 21.79
C SER A 277 12.19 17.65 20.71
N PRO A 278 11.75 18.92 20.84
CA PRO A 278 12.16 20.01 19.95
C PRO A 278 13.67 20.13 19.79
N ASP A 279 14.42 20.03 20.90
CA ASP A 279 15.88 20.14 20.90
C ASP A 279 16.54 19.02 20.09
N ALA A 280 16.07 17.77 20.24
CA ALA A 280 16.58 16.64 19.49
C ALA A 280 16.24 16.74 17.99
N ALA A 281 15.05 17.23 17.67
CA ALA A 281 14.63 17.48 16.28
C ALA A 281 15.51 18.56 15.64
N MET A 282 15.77 19.66 16.34
CA MET A 282 16.67 20.74 15.89
C MET A 282 18.12 20.26 15.74
N ALA A 283 18.61 19.42 16.66
CA ALA A 283 19.93 18.82 16.53
C ALA A 283 20.04 17.91 15.29
N ALA A 284 18.99 17.14 14.98
CA ALA A 284 18.95 16.32 13.76
C ALA A 284 18.85 17.19 12.49
N LEU A 285 18.05 18.26 12.48
CA LEU A 285 18.00 19.23 11.38
C LEU A 285 19.35 19.93 11.14
N SER A 286 20.07 20.27 12.20
CA SER A 286 21.42 20.83 12.08
C SER A 286 22.34 19.86 11.34
N ARG A 287 22.32 18.58 11.72
CA ARG A 287 23.10 17.54 11.02
C ARG A 287 22.63 17.28 9.59
N LEU A 288 21.35 17.42 9.30
CA LEU A 288 20.81 17.35 7.93
C LEU A 288 21.51 18.39 7.06
N ARG A 289 21.63 19.64 7.52
CA ARG A 289 22.22 20.78 6.77
C ARG A 289 23.69 20.57 6.41
N ASP A 290 24.40 19.75 7.19
CA ASP A 290 25.81 19.44 6.97
C ASP A 290 26.02 18.10 6.22
N ALA A 291 24.94 17.40 5.85
CA ALA A 291 25.00 16.08 5.24
C ALA A 291 25.05 16.12 3.70
N GLU A 292 25.42 15.00 3.08
CA GLU A 292 25.30 14.83 1.64
C GLU A 292 23.83 14.73 1.23
N GLY A 293 23.47 15.32 0.10
CA GLY A 293 22.10 15.27 -0.45
C GLY A 293 21.12 16.27 0.16
N THR A 294 21.60 17.35 0.78
CA THR A 294 20.78 18.45 1.33
C THR A 294 19.85 19.11 0.31
N ASP A 295 20.27 19.17 -0.94
CA ASP A 295 19.49 19.75 -2.03
C ASP A 295 18.44 18.79 -2.61
N ALA A 296 18.38 17.54 -2.11
CA ALA A 296 17.35 16.60 -2.53
C ALA A 296 15.96 17.14 -2.12
N PRO A 297 14.96 17.12 -3.02
CA PRO A 297 13.61 17.56 -2.70
C PRO A 297 13.05 16.87 -1.45
N ASP A 298 13.39 15.58 -1.27
CA ASP A 298 13.08 14.79 -0.06
C ASP A 298 13.57 15.49 1.20
N ALA A 299 14.87 15.77 1.30
CA ALA A 299 15.46 16.39 2.46
C ALA A 299 14.86 17.78 2.74
N ILE A 300 14.63 18.58 1.70
CA ILE A 300 14.05 19.92 1.82
C ILE A 300 12.60 19.84 2.34
N GLY A 301 11.78 18.95 1.79
CA GLY A 301 10.39 18.75 2.26
C GLY A 301 10.32 18.34 3.73
N MET A 302 11.24 17.48 4.17
CA MET A 302 11.35 17.06 5.57
C MET A 302 11.73 18.23 6.50
N VAL A 303 12.59 19.15 6.06
CA VAL A 303 12.83 20.42 6.79
C VAL A 303 11.51 21.16 6.98
N GLY A 304 10.68 21.26 5.94
CA GLY A 304 9.36 21.90 6.01
C GLY A 304 8.44 21.25 7.04
N HIS A 305 8.33 19.93 7.03
CA HIS A 305 7.53 19.18 7.99
C HIS A 305 8.00 19.36 9.43
N VAL A 306 9.30 19.29 9.68
CA VAL A 306 9.86 19.45 11.03
C VAL A 306 9.69 20.90 11.49
N SER A 307 10.00 21.89 10.67
CA SER A 307 9.80 23.32 11.02
C SER A 307 8.35 23.60 11.38
N LEU A 308 7.38 23.07 10.60
CA LEU A 308 5.96 23.23 10.91
C LEU A 308 5.59 22.60 12.25
N ALA A 309 6.11 21.41 12.55
CA ALA A 309 5.86 20.73 13.82
C ALA A 309 6.47 21.46 15.03
N LEU A 310 7.59 22.17 14.82
CA LEU A 310 8.27 22.98 15.83
C LEU A 310 7.67 24.40 15.98
N GLY A 311 6.73 24.78 15.11
CA GLY A 311 6.08 26.09 15.13
C GLY A 311 6.83 27.20 14.38
N ASP A 312 7.88 26.85 13.64
CA ASP A 312 8.59 27.78 12.74
C ASP A 312 7.90 27.79 11.37
N HIS A 313 6.80 28.52 11.29
CA HIS A 313 5.92 28.53 10.12
C HIS A 313 6.59 29.16 8.89
N ASP A 314 7.40 30.20 9.06
CA ASP A 314 8.10 30.87 7.95
C ASP A 314 9.16 29.94 7.34
N ALA A 315 9.94 29.25 8.18
CA ALA A 315 10.89 28.26 7.68
C ALA A 315 10.19 27.06 7.02
N ALA A 316 9.00 26.69 7.51
CA ALA A 316 8.20 25.64 6.89
C ALA A 316 7.74 26.02 5.48
N VAL A 317 7.16 27.21 5.30
CA VAL A 317 6.74 27.74 3.98
C VAL A 317 7.92 27.77 3.03
N ALA A 318 9.04 28.38 3.43
CA ALA A 318 10.22 28.50 2.58
C ALA A 318 10.79 27.13 2.14
N ALA A 319 10.69 26.12 2.99
CA ALA A 319 11.11 24.76 2.65
C ALA A 319 10.13 24.08 1.68
N PHE A 320 8.82 24.21 1.88
CA PHE A 320 7.82 23.64 0.97
C PHE A 320 7.87 24.30 -0.42
N GLU A 321 8.03 25.62 -0.50
CA GLU A 321 8.18 26.34 -1.78
C GLU A 321 9.41 25.90 -2.57
N ARG A 322 10.50 25.53 -1.88
CA ARG A 322 11.73 25.04 -2.52
C ARG A 322 11.64 23.58 -2.95
N SER A 323 10.91 22.75 -2.22
CA SER A 323 10.81 21.31 -2.49
C SER A 323 9.79 21.00 -3.58
N LEU A 324 8.59 21.59 -3.50
CA LEU A 324 7.43 21.32 -4.37
C LEU A 324 7.73 21.36 -5.89
N PRO A 325 8.45 22.36 -6.45
CA PRO A 325 8.71 22.42 -7.89
C PRO A 325 9.47 21.21 -8.44
N ASN A 326 10.21 20.51 -7.59
CA ASN A 326 11.03 19.37 -7.94
C ASN A 326 10.43 18.04 -7.44
N ARG A 327 9.19 18.05 -6.92
CA ARG A 327 8.49 16.83 -6.51
C ARG A 327 7.86 16.12 -7.70
N HIS A 328 7.93 14.80 -7.69
CA HIS A 328 7.23 13.95 -8.64
C HIS A 328 6.11 13.17 -7.94
N GLY A 329 4.91 13.20 -8.55
CA GLY A 329 3.76 12.43 -8.10
C GLY A 329 2.76 13.24 -7.26
N THR A 330 1.49 13.16 -7.65
CA THR A 330 0.38 13.91 -7.05
C THR A 330 0.22 13.68 -5.55
N ARG A 331 0.49 12.45 -5.07
CA ARG A 331 0.40 12.13 -3.63
C ARG A 331 1.40 12.94 -2.80
N VAL A 332 2.66 12.99 -3.24
CA VAL A 332 3.72 13.72 -2.52
C VAL A 332 3.43 15.23 -2.57
N ALA A 333 2.94 15.74 -3.70
CA ALA A 333 2.52 17.12 -3.80
C ALA A 333 1.43 17.47 -2.78
N VAL A 334 0.37 16.66 -2.64
CA VAL A 334 -0.67 16.89 -1.61
C VAL A 334 -0.08 16.85 -0.20
N GLN A 335 0.83 15.90 0.06
CA GLN A 335 1.47 15.74 1.38
C GLN A 335 2.34 16.94 1.78
N GLU A 336 2.76 17.81 0.87
CA GLU A 336 3.52 19.03 1.16
C GLU A 336 2.69 20.31 1.00
N THR A 337 1.82 20.38 0.00
CA THR A 337 0.95 21.55 -0.23
C THR A 337 -0.05 21.73 0.92
N ALA A 338 -0.63 20.65 1.46
CA ALA A 338 -1.56 20.78 2.58
C ALA A 338 -0.87 21.28 3.88
N PRO A 339 0.29 20.75 4.30
CA PRO A 339 1.07 21.34 5.37
C PRO A 339 1.56 22.77 5.10
N MET A 340 1.90 23.12 3.86
CA MET A 340 2.23 24.49 3.48
C MET A 340 1.05 25.44 3.72
N ALA A 341 -0.17 25.03 3.38
CA ALA A 341 -1.37 25.79 3.71
C ALA A 341 -1.51 25.99 5.23
N ILE A 342 -1.33 24.93 6.03
CA ILE A 342 -1.34 25.01 7.50
C ILE A 342 -0.29 26.01 7.99
N ALA A 343 0.92 26.00 7.41
CA ALA A 343 1.98 26.94 7.77
C ALA A 343 1.58 28.39 7.52
N HIS A 344 1.06 28.74 6.33
CA HIS A 344 0.55 30.08 6.05
C HIS A 344 -0.58 30.50 7.01
N LEU A 345 -1.55 29.61 7.25
CA LEU A 345 -2.67 29.88 8.16
C LEU A 345 -2.17 30.17 9.58
N ARG A 346 -1.16 29.44 10.07
CA ARG A 346 -0.59 29.65 11.40
C ARG A 346 0.39 30.82 11.49
N ALA A 347 0.99 31.22 10.38
CA ALA A 347 1.76 32.45 10.27
C ALA A 347 0.86 33.70 10.24
N GLY A 348 -0.46 33.53 10.08
CA GLY A 348 -1.44 34.62 10.00
C GLY A 348 -1.70 35.11 8.57
N ASP A 349 -1.05 34.53 7.56
CA ASP A 349 -1.33 34.80 6.15
C ASP A 349 -2.51 33.93 5.67
N VAL A 350 -3.70 34.31 6.15
CA VAL A 350 -4.92 33.54 5.90
C VAL A 350 -5.28 33.51 4.41
N ALA A 351 -5.06 34.61 3.68
CA ALA A 351 -5.41 34.71 2.27
C ALA A 351 -4.62 33.71 1.42
N THR A 352 -3.29 33.69 1.56
CA THR A 352 -2.44 32.72 0.86
C THR A 352 -2.71 31.31 1.37
N GLY A 353 -2.90 31.12 2.68
CA GLY A 353 -3.21 29.81 3.25
C GLY A 353 -4.47 29.18 2.68
N VAL A 354 -5.53 29.96 2.46
CA VAL A 354 -6.77 29.49 1.81
C VAL A 354 -6.53 29.14 0.34
N GLN A 355 -5.77 29.96 -0.40
CA GLN A 355 -5.44 29.67 -1.81
C GLN A 355 -4.63 28.37 -1.95
N VAL A 356 -3.61 28.19 -1.12
CA VAL A 356 -2.80 26.97 -1.09
C VAL A 356 -3.65 25.76 -0.66
N ALA A 357 -4.58 25.93 0.28
CA ALA A 357 -5.50 24.87 0.69
C ALA A 357 -6.44 24.42 -0.43
N GLN A 358 -6.98 25.36 -1.22
CA GLN A 358 -7.78 25.06 -2.41
C GLN A 358 -6.97 24.27 -3.44
N HIS A 359 -5.71 24.65 -3.64
CA HIS A 359 -4.81 23.92 -4.53
C HIS A 359 -4.56 22.49 -4.04
N ALA A 360 -4.28 22.31 -2.74
CA ALA A 360 -4.09 20.99 -2.14
C ALA A 360 -5.35 20.10 -2.29
N ALA A 361 -6.54 20.67 -2.07
CA ALA A 361 -7.81 19.96 -2.25
C ALA A 361 -8.05 19.55 -3.71
N ALA A 362 -7.74 20.44 -4.67
CA ALA A 362 -7.85 20.12 -6.09
C ALA A 362 -6.89 18.99 -6.51
N LEU A 363 -5.67 18.98 -5.97
CA LEU A 363 -4.71 17.89 -6.19
C LEU A 363 -5.18 16.57 -5.57
N ALA A 364 -5.87 16.62 -4.44
CA ALA A 364 -6.38 15.44 -3.74
C ALA A 364 -7.61 14.80 -4.41
N GLY A 365 -8.39 15.54 -5.22
CA GLY A 365 -9.73 15.18 -5.70
C GLY A 365 -10.03 13.69 -5.95
N ASP A 366 -9.36 13.06 -6.92
CA ASP A 366 -9.57 11.63 -7.26
C ASP A 366 -8.51 10.69 -6.64
N LEU A 367 -7.63 11.23 -5.80
CA LEU A 367 -6.53 10.48 -5.23
C LEU A 367 -7.04 9.51 -4.15
N ARG A 368 -6.92 8.21 -4.39
CA ARG A 368 -7.21 7.18 -3.39
C ARG A 368 -6.01 6.95 -2.48
N SER A 369 -5.78 7.84 -1.51
CA SER A 369 -4.63 7.74 -0.58
C SER A 369 -5.00 8.17 0.84
N THR A 370 -4.91 7.22 1.78
CA THR A 370 -5.19 7.47 3.21
C THR A 370 -4.30 8.56 3.80
N ASP A 371 -3.04 8.67 3.38
CA ASP A 371 -2.15 9.71 3.88
C ASP A 371 -2.51 11.11 3.34
N ALA A 372 -2.92 11.18 2.08
CA ALA A 372 -3.40 12.41 1.47
C ALA A 372 -4.70 12.86 2.15
N ASP A 373 -5.63 11.94 2.37
CA ASP A 373 -6.86 12.20 3.11
C ASP A 373 -6.55 12.73 4.52
N ALA A 374 -5.61 12.10 5.24
CA ALA A 374 -5.20 12.55 6.56
C ALA A 374 -4.58 13.96 6.54
N ALA A 375 -3.81 14.30 5.51
CA ALA A 375 -3.26 15.64 5.32
C ALA A 375 -4.37 16.68 5.08
N ILE A 376 -5.34 16.37 4.21
CA ILE A 376 -6.51 17.22 3.94
C ILE A 376 -7.35 17.40 5.21
N HIS A 377 -7.58 16.35 5.99
CA HIS A 377 -8.33 16.44 7.25
C HIS A 377 -7.63 17.35 8.28
N ARG A 378 -6.30 17.24 8.42
CA ARG A 378 -5.53 18.14 9.30
C ARG A 378 -5.64 19.59 8.83
N MET A 379 -5.55 19.82 7.53
CA MET A 379 -5.70 21.15 6.92
C MET A 379 -7.10 21.71 7.12
N ALA A 380 -8.15 20.92 6.89
CA ALA A 380 -9.55 21.31 7.14
C ALA A 380 -9.79 21.67 8.61
N THR A 381 -9.16 20.94 9.54
CA THR A 381 -9.21 21.25 10.97
C THR A 381 -8.55 22.60 11.26
N GLU A 382 -7.43 22.93 10.62
CA GLU A 382 -6.76 24.22 10.80
C GLU A 382 -7.56 25.38 10.20
N LEU A 383 -8.15 25.18 9.01
CA LEU A 383 -9.06 26.13 8.37
C LEU A 383 -10.27 26.45 9.26
N ALA A 384 -10.83 25.46 9.96
CA ALA A 384 -11.94 25.65 10.89
C ALA A 384 -11.62 26.57 12.07
N ARG A 385 -10.34 26.65 12.47
CA ARG A 385 -9.87 27.48 13.59
C ARG A 385 -9.74 28.96 13.23
N GLN A 386 -9.73 29.28 11.93
CA GLN A 386 -9.57 30.65 11.46
C GLN A 386 -10.84 31.47 11.68
N SER A 387 -10.68 32.75 11.96
CA SER A 387 -11.80 33.68 12.09
C SER A 387 -12.46 34.00 10.74
N ASP A 388 -11.66 33.98 9.66
CA ASP A 388 -12.09 34.23 8.29
C ASP A 388 -13.23 33.30 7.85
N SER A 389 -14.24 33.87 7.19
CA SER A 389 -15.41 33.10 6.74
C SER A 389 -15.08 32.15 5.60
N THR A 390 -14.22 32.58 4.66
CA THR A 390 -13.82 31.78 3.49
C THR A 390 -13.06 30.53 3.93
N ALA A 391 -12.16 30.66 4.90
CA ALA A 391 -11.45 29.53 5.49
C ALA A 391 -12.43 28.52 6.14
N ARG A 392 -13.41 29.00 6.91
CA ARG A 392 -14.41 28.13 7.56
C ARG A 392 -15.38 27.49 6.57
N ASP A 393 -15.74 28.19 5.49
CA ASP A 393 -16.55 27.64 4.40
C ASP A 393 -15.80 26.49 3.70
N LEU A 394 -14.55 26.73 3.30
CA LEU A 394 -13.70 25.70 2.69
C LEU A 394 -13.52 24.49 3.62
N SER A 395 -13.31 24.71 4.92
CA SER A 395 -13.24 23.62 5.90
C SER A 395 -14.50 22.72 5.87
N ARG A 396 -15.70 23.33 5.83
CA ARG A 396 -16.96 22.59 5.77
C ARG A 396 -17.10 21.79 4.48
N GLU A 397 -16.71 22.36 3.34
CA GLU A 397 -16.71 21.67 2.06
C GLU A 397 -15.82 20.42 2.10
N LEU A 398 -14.59 20.57 2.60
CA LEU A 398 -13.61 19.47 2.68
C LEU A 398 -14.01 18.34 3.64
N VAL A 399 -14.74 18.65 4.73
CA VAL A 399 -15.24 17.63 5.66
C VAL A 399 -16.49 16.92 5.12
N SER A 400 -17.20 17.54 4.18
CA SER A 400 -18.42 16.99 3.58
C SER A 400 -18.19 16.13 2.33
N ALA A 401 -17.01 16.26 1.71
CA ALA A 401 -16.55 15.47 0.58
C ALA A 401 -16.06 14.09 1.03
#